data_AF-A0A7V0JTC8-F1
#
_entry.id   AF-A0A7V0JTC8-F1
#
_cell.length_a   1.000
_cell.length_b   1.000
_cell.length_c   1.000
_cell.angle_alpha   90.00
_cell.angle_beta   90.00
_cell.angle_gamma   90.00
#
_symmetry.space_group_name_H-M   'P 1'
#
loop_
_entity.id
_entity.type
_entity.pdbx_description
1 polymer ?
#
loop_
_entity_poly.entity_id
_entity_poly.type
_entity_poly.pdbx_seq_one_letter_code
_entity_poly.pdbx_strand_id
1 'polypeptide(L)' 'IFAFKPQPDRFLSFFFVGKKIVVTNGFRKKGQKLPQKEKVLALKRMKNYDSRVNGFANLKLTHLKGKR' A
#
# COMPACT_ATOMS: atom_id res chain seq x y z
N ILE A 1 -6.49 -0.35 1.57
CA ILE A 1 -6.21 0.38 0.31
C ILE A 1 -7.39 1.29 0.06
N PHE A 2 -7.10 2.55 -0.27
CA PHE A 2 -8.08 3.61 -0.51
C PHE A 2 -7.98 4.08 -1.96
N ALA A 3 -8.98 4.84 -2.42
CA ALA A 3 -9.04 5.29 -3.81
C ALA A 3 -9.36 6.78 -3.93
N PHE A 4 -8.49 7.56 -4.58
CA PHE A 4 -8.81 8.90 -5.08
C PHE A 4 -9.51 8.77 -6.45
N LYS A 5 -10.57 9.57 -6.67
CA LYS A 5 -11.48 9.40 -7.81
C LYS A 5 -11.60 10.63 -8.73
N PRO A 6 -10.52 11.28 -9.17
CA PRO A 6 -10.60 12.33 -10.19
C PRO A 6 -10.99 11.72 -11.54
N GLN A 7 -12.22 11.95 -12.01
CA GLN A 7 -12.70 11.26 -13.20
C GLN A 7 -11.92 11.69 -14.47
N PRO A 8 -11.65 10.76 -15.41
CA PRO A 8 -12.03 9.33 -15.44
C PRO A 8 -11.06 8.39 -14.68
N ASP A 9 -9.99 8.94 -14.11
CA ASP A 9 -8.90 8.21 -13.49
C ASP A 9 -9.17 7.88 -12.02
N ARG A 10 -8.51 6.83 -11.55
CA ARG A 10 -8.63 6.37 -10.16
C ARG A 10 -7.25 6.00 -9.67
N PHE A 11 -6.86 6.55 -8.53
CA PHE A 11 -5.56 6.28 -7.92
C PHE A 11 -5.77 5.48 -6.64
N LEU A 12 -5.05 4.36 -6.52
CA LEU A 12 -5.04 3.55 -5.30
C LEU A 12 -3.94 4.02 -4.37
N SER A 13 -4.24 4.13 -3.07
CA SER A 13 -3.32 4.62 -2.05
C SER A 13 -3.41 3.85 -0.73
N PHE A 14 -2.39 4.03 0.12
CA PHE A 14 -2.42 3.63 1.53
C PHE A 14 -1.94 4.79 2.42
N PHE A 15 -2.49 4.86 3.64
CA PHE A 15 -2.30 5.98 4.58
C PHE A 15 -1.28 5.70 5.70
N PHE A 16 -0.73 4.50 5.76
CA PHE A 16 -0.18 3.97 7.02
C PHE A 16 1.22 4.50 7.40
N VAL A 17 1.82 5.44 6.66
CA VAL A 17 3.21 5.83 6.91
C VAL A 17 3.31 7.31 7.24
N GLY A 18 3.29 7.62 8.54
CA GLY A 18 3.68 8.93 9.08
C GLY A 18 2.95 10.12 8.46
N LYS A 19 1.60 10.13 8.50
CA LYS A 19 0.73 11.18 7.92
C LYS A 19 0.89 11.38 6.41
N LYS A 20 1.60 10.49 5.70
CA LYS A 20 1.77 10.55 4.24
C LYS A 20 0.73 9.69 3.55
N ILE A 21 0.28 10.18 2.41
CA ILE A 21 -0.52 9.41 1.45
C ILE A 21 0.46 8.86 0.42
N VAL A 22 0.57 7.53 0.33
CA VAL A 22 1.40 6.89 -0.68
C VAL A 22 0.51 6.34 -1.79
N VAL A 23 0.64 6.89 -2.99
CA VAL A 23 -0.05 6.42 -4.20
C VAL A 23 0.70 5.21 -4.76
N THR A 24 -0.04 4.15 -5.09
CA THR A 24 0.51 2.85 -5.52
C THR A 24 0.40 2.65 -7.03
N ASN A 25 -0.78 2.85 -7.62
CA ASN A 25 -1.05 2.76 -9.05
C ASN A 25 -2.28 3.60 -9.41
N GLY A 26 -2.36 4.00 -10.68
CA GLY A 26 -3.52 4.62 -11.29
C GLY A 26 -4.14 3.70 -12.35
N PHE A 27 -5.46 3.75 -12.49
CA PHE A 27 -6.19 3.07 -13.56
C PHE A 27 -7.37 3.92 -14.03
N ARG A 28 -7.71 3.82 -15.32
CA ARG A 28 -8.91 4.46 -15.88
C ARG A 28 -10.15 3.64 -15.53
N LYS A 29 -11.26 4.29 -15.17
CA LYS A 29 -12.53 3.59 -14.87
C LYS A 29 -12.98 2.79 -16.11
N LYS A 30 -13.07 1.47 -15.97
CA LYS A 30 -13.64 0.56 -16.99
C LYS A 30 -14.98 -0.04 -16.60
N GLY A 31 -15.39 0.11 -15.35
CA GLY A 31 -16.64 -0.45 -14.82
C GLY A 31 -16.93 0.07 -13.42
N GLN A 32 -17.98 -0.46 -12.78
CA GLN A 32 -18.38 -0.05 -11.43
C GLN A 32 -17.46 -0.62 -10.35
N LYS A 33 -16.93 -1.83 -10.57
CA LYS A 33 -16.07 -2.53 -9.61
C LYS A 33 -14.59 -2.18 -9.80
N LEU A 34 -13.84 -2.24 -8.71
CA LEU A 34 -12.37 -2.14 -8.74
C LEU A 34 -11.80 -3.37 -9.48
N PRO A 35 -11.00 -3.20 -10.54
CA PRO A 35 -10.40 -4.34 -11.22
C PRO A 35 -9.47 -5.11 -10.27
N GLN A 36 -9.65 -6.43 -10.20
CA GLN A 36 -8.90 -7.29 -9.27
C GLN A 36 -7.39 -7.19 -9.50
N LYS A 37 -6.96 -7.09 -10.76
CA LYS A 37 -5.55 -6.90 -11.15
C LYS A 37 -4.94 -5.66 -10.50
N GLU A 38 -5.64 -4.53 -10.52
CA GLU A 38 -5.18 -3.27 -9.92
C GLU A 38 -5.10 -3.35 -8.40
N LYS A 39 -6.06 -4.05 -7.77
CA LYS A 39 -6.06 -4.29 -6.31
C LYS A 39 -4.87 -5.15 -5.89
N VAL A 40 -4.60 -6.25 -6.60
CA VAL A 40 -3.48 -7.15 -6.32
C VAL A 40 -2.15 -6.42 -6.50
N LEU A 41 -2.02 -5.63 -7.57
CA LEU A 41 -0.83 -4.82 -7.84
C LEU A 41 -0.56 -3.80 -6.72
N ALA A 42 -1.59 -3.09 -6.24
CA ALA A 42 -1.48 -2.16 -5.13
C ALA A 42 -0.98 -2.84 -3.84
N LEU A 43 -1.51 -4.02 -3.51
CA LEU A 43 -1.06 -4.79 -2.34
C LEU A 43 0.41 -5.23 -2.46
N LYS A 44 0.83 -5.68 -3.65
CA LYS A 44 2.22 -6.07 -3.89
C LYS A 44 3.17 -4.89 -3.71
N ARG A 45 2.82 -3.72 -4.25
CA ARG A 45 3.62 -2.47 -4.11
C ARG A 45 3.68 -1.99 -2.67
N MET A 46 2.57 -2.06 -1.93
CA MET A 46 2.54 -1.74 -0.50
C MET A 46 3.48 -2.63 0.31
N LYS A 47 3.43 -3.95 0.13
CA LYS A 47 4.34 -4.89 0.81
C LYS A 47 5.81 -4.62 0.48
N ASN A 48 6.11 -4.35 -0.80
CA ASN A 48 7.48 -4.02 -1.22
C ASN A 48 7.96 -2.70 -0.57
N TYR A 49 7.13 -1.66 -0.56
CA TYR A 49 7.44 -0.41 0.12
C TYR A 49 7.70 -0.65 1.62
N ASP A 50 6.82 -1.38 2.29
CA ASP A 50 6.96 -1.70 3.72
C ASP A 50 8.26 -2.45 4.02
N SER A 51 8.62 -3.44 3.19
CA SER A 51 9.91 -4.15 3.34
C SER A 51 11.14 -3.25 3.18
N ARG A 52 11.06 -2.19 2.36
CA ARG A 52 12.20 -1.28 2.12
C ARG A 52 12.32 -0.21 3.20
N VAL A 53 11.18 0.25 3.73
CA VAL A 53 11.12 1.36 4.70
C VAL A 53 11.20 0.85 6.13
N ASN A 54 10.51 -0.26 6.44
CA ASN A 54 10.43 -0.85 7.78
C ASN A 54 11.26 -2.13 7.93
N GLY A 55 11.83 -2.68 6.84
CA GLY A 55 12.63 -3.92 6.88
C GLY A 55 13.88 -3.85 7.77
N PHE A 56 14.39 -2.65 8.06
CA PHE A 56 15.47 -2.47 9.05
C PHE A 56 14.95 -2.28 10.49
N ALA A 57 13.68 -1.92 10.68
CA ALA A 57 13.08 -1.69 12.00
C ALA A 57 12.52 -2.98 12.64
N ASN A 58 12.02 -3.91 11.83
CA ASN A 58 11.43 -5.15 12.33
C ASN A 58 12.46 -6.17 12.85
N LEU A 59 13.75 -6.06 12.48
CA LEU A 59 14.81 -6.90 13.06
C LEU A 59 15.09 -6.56 14.54
N LYS A 60 14.84 -5.31 14.97
CA LYS A 60 15.01 -4.90 16.37
C LYS A 60 13.82 -5.28 17.26
N LEU A 61 12.61 -5.36 16.71
CA LEU A 61 11.41 -5.70 17.49
C LEU A 61 11.27 -7.20 17.76
N THR A 62 11.73 -8.05 16.85
CA THR A 62 11.73 -9.52 17.05
C THR A 62 12.72 -9.94 18.13
N HIS A 63 13.86 -9.25 18.26
CA HIS A 63 14.85 -9.54 19.30
C HIS A 63 14.40 -9.13 20.72
N LEU A 64 13.46 -8.18 20.84
CA LEU A 64 12.91 -7.73 22.13
C LEU A 64 11.71 -8.55 22.60
N LYS A 65 11.05 -9.32 21.73
CA LYS A 65 9.90 -10.17 22.08
C LYS A 65 10.28 -11.62 22.46
N GLY A 66 11.55 -11.98 22.38
CA GLY A 66 12.06 -13.33 22.70
C GLY A 66 12.67 -13.50 24.09
N LYS A 67 12.68 -12.47 24.95
CA LYS A 67 13.02 -12.61 26.38
C LYS A 67 11.73 -12.64 27.21
N ARG A 68 11.10 -13.80 27.26
CA ARG A 68 10.27 -14.23 28.38
C ARG A 68 10.75 -15.60 28.79
#